data_AF-I9UYX8-F1
#
_entry.id   AF-I9UYX8-F1
#
_cell.length_a   1.000
_cell.length_b   1.000
_cell.length_c   1.000
_cell.angle_alpha   90.00
_cell.angle_beta   90.00
_cell.angle_gamma   90.00
#
_symmetry.space_group_name_H-M   'P 1'
#
loop_
_entity.id
_entity.type
_entity.pdbx_description
1 polymer ?
#
loop_
_entity_poly.entity_id
_entity_poly.type
_entity_poly.pdbx_seq_one_letter_code
_entity_poly.pdbx_strand_id
1 'polypeptide(L)'
;MSHLTPVIIEYRGNPKQYVSVVLDAINLGRLTYDGVANCEQTFRALASVVDVISPKNGKTLSVETLVSYEKKKRAGEFEEK
;
A
#
# COMPACT_ATOMS: atom_id res chain seq x y z
N MET A 1 0.58 27.34 16.11
CA MET A 1 -0.36 26.40 15.47
C MET A 1 -0.15 25.05 16.14
N SER A 2 -1.15 24.52 16.84
CA SER A 2 -1.06 23.17 17.41
C SER A 2 -0.92 22.16 16.27
N HIS A 3 0.18 21.40 16.26
CA HIS A 3 0.35 20.27 15.37
C HIS A 3 -0.70 19.22 15.72
N LEU A 4 -1.83 19.23 15.01
CA LEU A 4 -2.71 18.07 14.96
C LEU A 4 -1.92 16.96 14.29
N THR A 5 -1.67 15.87 15.02
CA THR A 5 -1.17 14.64 14.41
C THR A 5 -2.06 14.33 13.20
N PRO A 6 -1.49 14.15 11.99
CA PRO A 6 -2.29 13.82 10.81
C PRO A 6 -3.22 12.64 11.15
N VAL A 7 -4.48 12.73 10.73
CA VAL A 7 -5.39 11.60 10.85
C VAL A 7 -4.85 10.49 9.95
N ILE A 8 -4.55 9.34 10.55
CA ILE A 8 -4.06 8.16 9.82
C ILE A 8 -5.20 7.15 9.70
N ILE A 9 -5.36 6.60 8.51
CA ILE A 9 -6.27 5.49 8.25
C ILE A 9 -5.51 4.18 8.52
N GLU A 10 -6.06 3.30 9.34
CA GLU A 10 -5.44 1.99 9.56
C GLU A 10 -6.10 0.91 8.70
N TYR A 11 -5.29 0.17 7.95
CA TYR A 11 -5.71 -1.09 7.32
C TYR A 11 -5.21 -2.27 8.16
N ARG A 12 -6.13 -3.02 8.76
CA ARG A 12 -5.83 -4.18 9.64
C ARG A 12 -6.09 -5.55 8.99
N GLY A 13 -6.34 -5.58 7.68
CA GLY A 13 -6.56 -6.82 6.92
C GLY A 13 -5.26 -7.47 6.44
N ASN A 14 -5.35 -8.42 5.51
CA ASN A 14 -4.18 -9.04 4.87
C ASN A 14 -3.41 -8.00 4.05
N PRO A 15 -2.12 -7.70 4.36
CA PRO A 15 -1.33 -6.72 3.61
C PRO A 15 -1.14 -7.06 2.13
N LYS A 16 -1.12 -8.36 1.78
CA LYS A 16 -1.04 -8.77 0.38
C LYS A 16 -2.30 -8.40 -0.38
N GLN A 17 -3.48 -8.52 0.26
CA GLN A 17 -4.74 -8.13 -0.35
C GLN A 17 -4.85 -6.62 -0.53
N TYR A 18 -4.35 -5.83 0.42
CA TYR A 18 -4.21 -4.38 0.25
C TYR A 18 -3.41 -4.05 -1.00
N VAL A 19 -2.25 -4.70 -1.17
CA VAL A 19 -1.39 -4.50 -2.34
C VAL A 19 -2.08 -4.91 -3.63
N SER A 20 -2.78 -6.06 -3.65
CA SER A 20 -3.56 -6.50 -4.82
C SER A 20 -4.63 -5.49 -5.24
N VAL A 21 -5.44 -4.99 -4.29
CA VAL A 21 -6.51 -4.01 -4.58
C VAL A 21 -5.95 -2.72 -5.17
N VAL A 22 -4.86 -2.21 -4.58
CA VAL A 22 -4.21 -0.99 -5.09
C VAL A 22 -3.65 -1.22 -6.49
N LEU A 23 -2.99 -2.37 -6.74
CA LEU A 23 -2.47 -2.70 -8.06
C LEU A 23 -3.57 -2.87 -9.11
N ASP A 24 -4.68 -3.52 -8.77
CA ASP A 24 -5.82 -3.67 -9.68
C ASP A 24 -6.41 -2.30 -10.03
N ALA A 25 -6.52 -1.39 -9.07
CA ALA A 25 -6.97 -0.03 -9.32
C ALA A 25 -6.02 0.73 -10.25
N ILE A 26 -4.71 0.56 -10.10
CA ILE A 26 -3.70 1.17 -10.97
C ILE A 26 -3.77 0.58 -12.39
N ASN A 27 -3.81 -0.75 -12.51
CA ASN A 27 -3.85 -1.45 -13.79
C ASN A 27 -5.13 -1.14 -14.59
N LEU A 28 -6.25 -0.92 -13.90
CA LEU A 28 -7.51 -0.50 -14.50
C LEU A 28 -7.60 1.02 -14.77
N GLY A 29 -6.54 1.78 -14.48
CA GLY A 29 -6.51 3.24 -14.67
C GLY A 29 -7.41 4.02 -13.71
N ARG A 30 -7.89 3.39 -12.63
CA ARG A 30 -8.77 4.00 -11.61
C ARG A 30 -7.98 4.75 -10.55
N LEU A 31 -6.70 4.41 -10.38
CA LEU A 31 -5.78 5.07 -9.47
C LEU A 31 -4.48 5.40 -10.21
N THR A 32 -4.09 6.67 -10.22
CA THR A 32 -2.86 7.14 -10.88
C THR A 32 -2.07 8.03 -9.94
N TYR A 33 -0.75 8.06 -10.13
CA TYR A 33 0.13 9.02 -9.50
C TYR A 33 0.45 10.10 -10.54
N ASP A 34 0.00 11.33 -10.30
CA ASP A 34 0.14 12.46 -11.24
C ASP A 34 -0.29 12.12 -12.69
N GLY A 35 -1.39 11.36 -12.83
CA GLY A 35 -1.93 10.95 -14.12
C GLY A 35 -1.21 9.76 -14.78
N VAL A 36 -0.20 9.18 -14.14
CA VAL A 36 0.58 8.04 -14.65
C VAL A 36 0.34 6.78 -13.81
N ALA A 37 0.35 5.62 -14.45
CA ALA A 37 0.30 4.32 -13.79
C ALA A 37 1.66 3.97 -13.13
N ASN A 38 2.04 4.72 -12.10
CA ASN A 38 3.29 4.51 -11.35
C ASN A 38 3.03 3.81 -10.01
N CYS A 39 3.27 2.51 -9.97
CA CYS A 39 3.01 1.66 -8.81
C CYS A 39 3.81 2.10 -7.58
N GLU A 40 5.13 2.25 -7.72
CA GLU A 40 6.01 2.55 -6.60
C GLU A 40 5.64 3.90 -5.95
N GLN A 41 5.43 4.94 -6.76
CA GLN A 41 5.07 6.26 -6.23
C GLN A 41 3.67 6.27 -5.61
N THR A 42 2.72 5.51 -6.18
CA THR A 42 1.39 5.36 -5.58
C THR A 42 1.46 4.74 -4.18
N PHE A 43 2.24 3.67 -3.99
CA PHE A 43 2.40 3.06 -2.66
C PHE A 43 3.14 3.98 -1.67
N ARG A 44 4.14 4.74 -2.13
CA ARG A 44 4.82 5.73 -1.29
C ARG A 44 3.88 6.84 -0.83
N ALA A 45 3.04 7.35 -1.73
CA ALA A 45 2.03 8.35 -1.38
C ALA A 45 0.99 7.79 -0.40
N LEU A 46 0.47 6.59 -0.67
CA LEU A 46 -0.51 5.94 0.21
C LEU A 46 0.03 5.66 1.61
N ALA A 47 1.31 5.29 1.74
CA ALA A 47 1.94 5.05 3.04
C ALA A 47 2.03 6.33 3.92
N SER A 48 1.79 7.52 3.37
CA SER A 48 1.71 8.76 4.17
C SER A 48 0.34 8.98 4.83
N VAL A 49 -0.68 8.22 4.41
CA VAL A 49 -2.08 8.39 4.85
C VAL A 49 -2.74 7.09 5.32
N VAL A 50 -2.24 5.94 4.89
CA VAL A 50 -2.70 4.61 5.29
C VAL A 50 -1.58 3.82 5.97
N ASP A 51 -1.78 3.52 7.25
CA ASP A 51 -0.97 2.57 7.99
C ASP A 51 -1.46 1.14 7.75
N VAL A 52 -0.68 0.36 7.02
CA VAL A 52 -0.93 -1.08 6.86
C VAL A 52 -0.37 -1.82 8.06
N ILE A 53 -1.26 -2.28 8.94
CA ILE A 53 -0.88 -2.93 10.19
C ILE A 53 -0.61 -4.42 9.94
N SER A 54 0.60 -4.86 10.30
CA SER A 54 0.97 -6.27 10.22
C SER A 54 0.11 -7.12 11.18
N PRO A 55 -0.61 -8.14 10.67
CA PRO A 55 -1.38 -9.02 11.53
C PRO A 55 -0.50 -9.88 12.46
N LYS A 56 0.79 -10.01 12.16
CA LYS A 56 1.72 -10.84 12.95
C LYS A 56 2.17 -10.19 14.25
N ASN A 57 2.30 -8.86 14.26
CA ASN A 57 2.92 -8.14 15.38
C ASN A 57 2.26 -6.80 15.72
N GLY A 58 1.19 -6.41 15.01
CA GLY A 58 0.46 -5.17 15.26
C GLY A 58 1.21 -3.89 14.89
N LYS A 59 2.37 -3.99 14.23
CA LYS A 59 3.17 -2.82 13.81
C LYS A 59 2.84 -2.41 12.38
N THR A 60 2.90 -1.11 12.09
CA THR A 60 2.83 -0.58 10.73
C THR A 60 3.95 -1.16 9.87
N LEU A 61 3.60 -1.62 8.66
CA LEU A 61 4.57 -2.05 7.66
C LEU A 61 5.32 -0.85 7.09
N SER A 62 6.62 -1.00 6.84
CA SER A 62 7.38 0.06 6.18
C SER A 62 6.96 0.23 4.72
N VAL A 63 7.17 1.43 4.18
CA VAL A 63 6.90 1.72 2.77
C VAL A 63 7.70 0.80 1.84
N GLU A 64 8.94 0.47 2.20
CA GLU A 64 9.80 -0.46 1.45
C GLU A 64 9.21 -1.88 1.44
N THR A 65 8.56 -2.29 2.53
CA THR A 65 7.88 -3.58 2.60
C THR A 65 6.70 -3.61 1.64
N LEU A 66 5.89 -2.55 1.60
CA LEU A 66 4.76 -2.42 0.68
C LEU A 66 5.21 -2.39 -0.79
N VAL A 67 6.28 -1.65 -1.10
CA VAL A 67 6.88 -1.62 -2.46
C VAL A 67 7.47 -2.99 -2.83
N SER A 68 8.11 -3.69 -1.88
CA SER A 68 8.58 -5.07 -2.13
C SER A 68 7.42 -6.01 -2.44
N TYR A 69 6.32 -5.88 -1.72
CA TYR A 69 5.10 -6.65 -1.94
C TYR A 69 4.48 -6.38 -3.30
N GLU A 70 4.42 -5.12 -3.72
CA GLU A 70 4.01 -4.73 -5.08
C GLU A 70 4.84 -5.43 -6.15
N LYS A 71 6.18 -5.35 -6.05
CA LYS A 71 7.09 -5.97 -7.03
C LYS A 71 6.90 -7.48 -7.10
N LYS A 72 6.76 -8.13 -5.95
CA LYS A 72 6.49 -9.58 -5.85
C LYS A 72 5.15 -9.96 -6.45
N LYS A 73 4.08 -9.20 -6.20
CA LYS A 73 2.77 -9.47 -6.82
C LYS A 73 2.85 -9.36 -8.34
N ARG A 74 3.52 -8.33 -8.86
CA ARG A 74 3.72 -8.15 -10.31
C ARG A 74 4.60 -9.23 -10.96
N ALA A 75 5.54 -9.79 -10.21
CA ALA A 75 6.34 -10.94 -10.62
C ALA A 75 5.60 -12.29 -10.51
N GLY A 76 4.37 -12.31 -10.00
CA GLY A 76 3.60 -13.55 -9.77
C GLY A 76 4.02 -14.34 -8.52
N GLU A 77 4.81 -13.74 -7.62
CA GLU A 77 5.40 -14.40 -6.44
C GLU A 77 4.50 -14.31 -5.17
N PHE A 78 3.25 -13.90 -5.33
CA PHE A 78 2.30 -13.83 -4.22
C PHE A 78 1.52 -15.14 -4.11
N GLU A 79 1.80 -15.93 -3.06
CA GLU A 79 0.81 -16.91 -2.60
C GLU A 79 -0.39 -16.17 -2.00
N GLU A 80 -1.58 -16.35 -2.59
CA GLU A 80 -2.87 -15.83 -2.15
C GLU A 80 -3.52 -16.66 -1.03
N LYS A 81 -2.68 -17.29 -0.19
CA LYS A 81 -3.14 -18.06 0.97
C LYS A 81 -3.54 -17.16 2.13
#